data_AF-A0A3N4M0N6-F1
#
_entry.id   AF-A0A3N4M0N6-F1
#
_cell.length_a   1.000
_cell.length_b   1.000
_cell.length_c   1.000
_cell.angle_alpha   90.00
_cell.angle_beta   90.00
_cell.angle_gamma   90.00
#
_symmetry.space_group_name_H-M   'P 1'
#
loop_
_entity.id
_entity.type
_entity.pdbx_description
1 polymer ?
#
loop_
_entity_poly.entity_id
_entity_poly.type
_entity_poly.pdbx_seq_one_letter_code
_entity_poly.pdbx_strand_id
1 'polypeptide(L)'
;MASGPKSTINNYSTPGTAPGGYFGYPSPPTSNSSTNSPSTQRPGFTLHYGPPARPEQPLRPTTPTDRREQSAPPEDVTYRPVSRNSNKSSDRRTRSRDRASHDYDGRRRRPGSQDELLRQEQPRSQCFGRQIDAGNLSLTTNEQEVMAVDFDSDMIVALYRNKETDAARIVCAVDHVGSWISDQRGGGPSQGSIKVIALTIKRESKYILNLMRSKHLWARLVFSDFENMVLFFNTFLALRSHSPSQDGPVTISRSEKFLGGEVLKWDACVYYNDDIYRLHLLQDDETRTVRIAAVIEVGKQEYDNMTIWTAFLHEKMAERHEWFRQESAKVILQRLPVYHFSTIFQPRNYGEFPLQFLNSHDATRFIEEIDDLSRSIKRYMR
;
A
#
# COMPACT_ATOMS: atom_id res chain seq x y z
N MET A 1 -25.66 31.63 54.32
CA MET A 1 -26.71 30.63 54.58
C MET A 1 -27.91 30.94 53.69
N ALA A 2 -28.70 29.91 53.35
CA ALA A 2 -29.60 29.97 52.20
C ALA A 2 -30.89 30.77 52.43
N SER A 3 -31.39 31.38 51.36
CA SER A 3 -32.78 31.78 51.20
C SER A 3 -33.37 31.07 49.97
N GLY A 4 -34.56 30.49 50.16
CA GLY A 4 -35.29 29.75 49.13
C GLY A 4 -36.35 30.63 48.41
N PRO A 5 -37.42 30.02 47.89
CA PRO A 5 -37.58 30.00 46.44
C PRO A 5 -38.81 30.77 45.94
N LYS A 6 -38.86 31.04 44.62
CA LYS A 6 -40.10 31.34 43.91
C LYS A 6 -40.16 30.62 42.57
N SER A 7 -41.18 29.79 42.43
CA SER A 7 -41.65 29.23 41.17
C SER A 7 -42.64 30.18 40.49
N THR A 8 -42.71 30.14 39.16
CA THR A 8 -43.90 30.62 38.44
C THR A 8 -44.19 29.66 37.28
N ILE A 9 -45.42 29.18 37.23
CA ILE A 9 -45.98 28.33 36.18
C ILE A 9 -46.59 29.24 35.11
N ASN A 10 -46.57 28.83 33.84
CA ASN A 10 -47.66 29.18 32.93
C ASN A 10 -47.86 28.10 31.86
N ASN A 11 -49.06 27.53 31.84
CA ASN A 11 -49.56 26.66 30.78
C ASN A 11 -50.18 27.53 29.67
N TYR A 12 -50.08 27.13 28.40
CA TYR A 12 -51.14 27.39 27.42
C TYR A 12 -51.25 26.23 26.43
N SER A 13 -52.48 26.03 25.94
CA SER A 13 -52.97 24.75 25.42
C SER A 13 -52.95 24.63 23.90
N THR A 14 -52.94 23.37 23.42
CA THR A 14 -53.40 22.97 22.07
C THR A 14 -54.91 23.18 21.90
N PRO A 15 -55.44 23.34 20.67
CA PRO A 15 -55.89 22.17 19.87
C PRO A 15 -55.77 22.33 18.33
N GLY A 16 -55.89 21.23 17.55
CA GLY A 16 -56.03 21.32 16.08
C GLY A 16 -55.82 20.05 15.24
N THR A 17 -56.81 19.16 15.18
CA THR A 17 -56.96 18.04 14.21
C THR A 17 -57.80 18.48 12.98
N ALA A 18 -57.76 17.90 11.77
CA ALA A 18 -56.99 16.81 11.10
C ALA A 18 -57.10 17.06 9.55
N PRO A 19 -57.40 16.10 8.64
CA PRO A 19 -56.83 14.77 8.33
C PRO A 19 -56.40 14.60 6.84
N GLY A 20 -55.81 13.44 6.50
CA GLY A 20 -56.06 12.77 5.20
C GLY A 20 -54.99 12.88 4.10
N GLY A 21 -54.67 11.75 3.44
CA GLY A 21 -53.76 11.70 2.28
C GLY A 21 -53.20 10.31 1.95
N TYR A 22 -54.04 9.35 1.54
CA TYR A 22 -53.59 8.03 1.08
C TYR A 22 -53.02 8.08 -0.34
N PHE A 23 -51.76 7.68 -0.52
CA PHE A 23 -51.20 7.11 -1.76
C PHE A 23 -50.15 6.05 -1.36
N GLY A 24 -50.14 4.81 -1.84
CA GLY A 24 -50.90 4.22 -2.95
C GLY A 24 -49.98 3.79 -4.10
N TYR A 25 -48.99 2.94 -3.83
CA TYR A 25 -48.10 2.38 -4.86
C TYR A 25 -48.45 0.92 -5.18
N PRO A 26 -48.56 0.53 -6.47
CA PRO A 26 -49.01 -0.81 -6.87
C PRO A 26 -47.87 -1.84 -6.92
N SER A 27 -48.16 -3.05 -6.47
CA SER A 27 -47.31 -4.23 -6.68
C SER A 27 -47.50 -4.79 -8.10
N PRO A 28 -46.43 -5.16 -8.83
CA PRO A 28 -46.53 -5.96 -10.04
C PRO A 28 -46.92 -7.42 -9.76
N PRO A 29 -47.50 -8.16 -10.74
CA PRO A 29 -48.24 -9.38 -10.48
C PRO A 29 -47.38 -10.65 -10.39
N THR A 30 -47.84 -11.58 -9.55
CA THR A 30 -47.45 -13.00 -9.60
C THR A 30 -48.25 -13.73 -10.68
N SER A 31 -47.56 -14.34 -11.66
CA SER A 31 -48.17 -15.23 -12.64
C SER A 31 -47.70 -16.67 -12.44
N ASN A 32 -48.52 -17.48 -11.77
CA ASN A 32 -48.39 -18.94 -11.81
C ASN A 32 -48.99 -19.47 -13.11
N SER A 33 -48.22 -20.22 -13.89
CA SER A 33 -48.75 -21.11 -14.93
C SER A 33 -47.90 -22.38 -15.01
N SER A 34 -48.41 -23.43 -14.37
CA SER A 34 -47.94 -24.80 -14.51
C SER A 34 -48.20 -25.34 -15.91
N THR A 35 -47.18 -25.91 -16.55
CA THR A 35 -47.38 -26.86 -17.67
C THR A 35 -46.41 -28.03 -17.53
N ASN A 36 -46.89 -29.23 -17.84
CA ASN A 36 -46.24 -30.50 -17.52
C ASN A 36 -45.24 -31.00 -18.58
N SER A 37 -44.42 -31.96 -18.15
CA SER A 37 -43.80 -33.05 -18.96
C SER A 37 -42.46 -32.76 -19.68
N PRO A 38 -41.62 -33.80 -19.93
CA PRO A 38 -41.51 -35.10 -19.24
C PRO A 38 -40.10 -35.37 -18.68
N SER A 39 -40.02 -36.15 -17.60
CA SER A 39 -38.77 -36.62 -17.02
C SER A 39 -38.14 -37.76 -17.83
N THR A 40 -37.06 -37.50 -18.57
CA THR A 40 -36.20 -38.57 -19.09
C THR A 40 -35.29 -39.07 -17.99
N GLN A 41 -35.59 -40.25 -17.43
CA GLN A 41 -34.73 -40.92 -16.46
C GLN A 41 -33.36 -41.23 -17.11
N ARG A 42 -32.27 -40.85 -16.44
CA ARG A 42 -30.93 -41.41 -16.66
C ARG A 42 -30.48 -42.15 -15.39
N PRO A 43 -29.72 -43.26 -15.50
CA PRO A 43 -29.42 -44.10 -14.34
C PRO A 43 -28.50 -43.39 -13.34
N GLY A 44 -28.83 -43.51 -12.05
CA GLY A 44 -27.95 -43.05 -10.98
C GLY A 44 -26.74 -43.96 -10.83
N PHE A 45 -25.55 -43.44 -11.07
CA PHE A 45 -24.30 -44.07 -10.64
C PHE A 45 -24.01 -43.66 -9.19
N THR A 46 -24.39 -44.52 -8.25
CA THR A 46 -24.03 -44.37 -6.83
C THR A 46 -22.55 -44.70 -6.64
N LEU A 47 -21.68 -43.70 -6.79
CA LEU A 47 -20.27 -43.81 -6.42
C LEU A 47 -20.14 -43.85 -4.89
N HIS A 48 -20.08 -45.06 -4.33
CA HIS A 48 -19.62 -45.26 -2.95
C HIS A 48 -18.15 -44.89 -2.84
N TYR A 49 -17.86 -43.67 -2.39
CA TYR A 49 -16.55 -43.32 -1.88
C TYR A 49 -16.32 -44.04 -0.55
N GLY A 50 -15.55 -45.12 -0.59
CA GLY A 50 -14.96 -45.70 0.62
C GLY A 50 -13.98 -44.73 1.28
N PRO A 51 -13.70 -44.87 2.59
CA PRO A 51 -12.75 -44.02 3.28
C PRO A 51 -11.34 -44.14 2.65
N PRO A 52 -10.56 -43.05 2.62
CA PRO A 52 -9.25 -43.05 1.98
C PRO A 52 -8.30 -44.03 2.67
N ALA A 53 -7.51 -44.76 1.87
CA ALA A 53 -6.52 -45.69 2.37
C ALA A 53 -5.45 -44.96 3.21
N ARG A 54 -5.08 -45.59 4.33
CA ARG A 54 -4.02 -45.11 5.23
C ARG A 54 -2.68 -45.11 4.47
N PRO A 55 -1.88 -44.03 4.52
CA PRO A 55 -0.55 -44.03 3.91
C PRO A 55 0.32 -45.16 4.47
N GLU A 56 0.88 -45.98 3.59
CA GLU A 56 1.84 -47.02 3.97
C GLU A 56 3.15 -46.37 4.44
N GLN A 57 3.73 -46.91 5.52
CA GLN A 57 5.01 -46.43 6.02
C GLN A 57 6.16 -46.94 5.12
N PRO A 58 7.10 -46.08 4.70
CA PRO A 58 8.26 -46.52 3.95
C PRO A 58 9.06 -47.59 4.70
N LEU A 59 9.34 -48.70 4.01
CA LEU A 59 10.17 -49.78 4.52
C LEU A 59 11.58 -49.27 4.84
N ARG A 60 12.11 -49.63 6.01
CA ARG A 60 13.47 -49.27 6.45
C ARG A 60 14.51 -50.00 5.58
N PRO A 61 15.48 -49.30 4.97
CA PRO A 61 16.63 -49.94 4.36
C PRO A 61 17.53 -50.58 5.42
N THR A 62 17.93 -51.83 5.19
CA THR A 62 18.94 -52.54 5.99
C THR A 62 20.33 -51.99 5.71
N THR A 63 21.13 -51.81 6.77
CA THR A 63 22.55 -51.44 6.71
C THR A 63 23.42 -52.51 6.03
N PRO A 64 24.44 -52.07 5.27
CA PRO A 64 25.76 -52.72 5.26
C PRO A 64 26.86 -51.78 5.80
N THR A 65 27.90 -52.40 6.33
CA THR A 65 29.00 -51.77 7.09
C THR A 65 30.09 -51.16 6.21
N ASP A 66 30.87 -50.24 6.81
CA ASP A 66 32.23 -49.83 6.43
C ASP A 66 32.52 -49.28 5.02
N ARG A 67 32.76 -47.96 4.94
CA ARG A 67 34.16 -47.52 4.79
C ARG A 67 34.43 -46.12 5.34
N ARG A 68 35.61 -46.00 5.97
CA ARG A 68 36.15 -44.82 6.65
C ARG A 68 36.96 -43.97 5.67
N GLU A 69 36.53 -42.74 5.41
CA GLU A 69 37.39 -41.68 4.90
C GLU A 69 37.01 -40.35 5.58
N GLN A 70 38.01 -39.65 6.11
CA GLN A 70 37.83 -38.41 6.87
C GLN A 70 37.93 -37.21 5.94
N SER A 71 36.86 -36.41 5.89
CA SER A 71 36.88 -35.06 5.31
C SER A 71 36.14 -34.12 6.25
N ALA A 72 36.74 -32.97 6.55
CA ALA A 72 36.22 -32.00 7.51
C ALA A 72 34.89 -31.36 7.04
N PRO A 73 34.00 -30.96 7.96
CA PRO A 73 32.80 -30.21 7.59
C PRO A 73 33.18 -28.82 7.05
N PRO A 74 32.45 -28.28 6.05
CA PRO A 74 32.61 -26.89 5.63
C PRO A 74 32.19 -25.94 6.76
N GLU A 75 32.98 -24.89 6.98
CA GLU A 75 32.76 -23.96 8.08
C GLU A 75 31.49 -23.12 7.90
N ASP A 76 30.78 -22.92 9.01
CA ASP A 76 29.56 -22.14 9.11
C ASP A 76 29.85 -20.65 8.87
N VAL A 77 29.29 -20.07 7.80
CA VAL A 77 29.55 -18.67 7.38
C VAL A 77 28.80 -17.69 8.30
N THR A 78 29.32 -17.56 9.51
CA THR A 78 28.83 -16.63 10.53
C THR A 78 29.23 -15.21 10.12
N TYR A 79 28.32 -14.48 9.46
CA TYR A 79 28.50 -13.05 9.17
C TYR A 79 28.53 -12.23 10.46
N ARG A 80 29.73 -11.99 11.00
CA ARG A 80 29.93 -11.06 12.11
C ARG A 80 29.73 -9.61 11.65
N PRO A 81 28.96 -8.79 12.38
CA PRO A 81 28.91 -7.36 12.12
C PRO A 81 30.27 -6.71 12.44
N VAL A 82 30.74 -5.83 11.56
CA VAL A 82 32.00 -5.10 11.77
C VAL A 82 31.81 -4.03 12.84
N SER A 83 32.30 -4.31 14.05
CA SER A 83 32.44 -3.29 15.11
C SER A 83 33.37 -2.17 14.64
N ARG A 84 32.80 -0.97 14.43
CA ARG A 84 33.56 0.21 14.06
C ARG A 84 34.06 0.91 15.33
N ASN A 85 35.36 0.77 15.63
CA ASN A 85 35.97 1.41 16.79
C ASN A 85 35.74 2.94 16.82
N SER A 86 35.25 3.43 17.95
CA SER A 86 35.02 4.84 18.20
C SER A 86 36.32 5.55 18.60
N ASN A 87 37.00 6.18 17.64
CA ASN A 87 37.98 7.21 17.94
C ASN A 87 37.37 8.60 17.74
N LYS A 88 37.42 9.41 18.79
CA LYS A 88 36.97 10.81 18.79
C LYS A 88 37.97 11.66 18.00
N SER A 89 37.49 12.33 16.96
CA SER A 89 38.13 13.53 16.40
C SER A 89 37.04 14.54 16.09
N SER A 90 37.30 15.80 16.40
CA SER A 90 36.43 16.92 16.08
C SER A 90 36.44 17.26 14.58
N ASP A 91 35.50 18.14 14.24
CA ASP A 91 35.51 19.04 13.09
C ASP A 91 34.84 18.66 11.75
N ARG A 92 34.14 19.68 11.25
CA ARG A 92 33.58 19.90 9.90
C ARG A 92 32.50 18.92 9.40
N ARG A 93 31.25 19.30 9.73
CA ARG A 93 30.03 18.90 9.01
C ARG A 93 30.03 19.41 7.56
N THR A 94 30.58 18.65 6.61
CA THR A 94 30.23 18.78 5.18
C THR A 94 29.10 17.80 4.86
N ARG A 95 27.85 18.29 4.84
CA ARG A 95 26.70 17.53 4.34
C ARG A 95 26.90 17.25 2.85
N SER A 96 27.03 15.98 2.47
CA SER A 96 26.90 15.56 1.08
C SER A 96 25.48 15.87 0.61
N ARG A 97 25.34 16.84 -0.29
CA ARG A 97 24.09 17.11 -1.00
C ARG A 97 24.04 16.19 -2.21
N ASP A 98 23.08 15.28 -2.24
CA ASP A 98 22.81 14.49 -3.43
C ASP A 98 22.34 15.40 -4.57
N ARG A 99 23.04 15.32 -5.71
CA ARG A 99 22.78 16.11 -6.91
C ARG A 99 21.71 15.43 -7.76
N ALA A 100 20.45 15.74 -7.48
CA ALA A 100 19.31 15.40 -8.34
C ALA A 100 18.23 16.50 -8.39
N SER A 101 18.57 17.74 -8.03
CA SER A 101 17.66 18.90 -8.09
C SER A 101 18.42 20.18 -8.43
N HIS A 102 18.69 20.38 -9.72
CA HIS A 102 19.07 21.67 -10.31
C HIS A 102 18.83 21.60 -11.82
N ASP A 103 17.70 22.16 -12.27
CA ASP A 103 17.55 22.90 -13.54
C ASP A 103 16.13 23.50 -13.65
N TYR A 104 15.83 24.47 -12.77
CA TYR A 104 14.68 25.38 -12.88
C TYR A 104 15.01 26.73 -12.18
N ASP A 105 16.07 27.43 -12.61
CA ASP A 105 16.34 28.80 -12.15
C ASP A 105 15.40 29.81 -12.85
N GLY A 106 14.16 29.85 -12.39
CA GLY A 106 13.11 30.75 -12.86
C GLY A 106 13.33 32.20 -12.40
N ARG A 107 14.39 32.86 -12.88
CA ARG A 107 14.71 34.25 -12.51
C ARG A 107 13.94 35.31 -13.31
N ARG A 108 13.48 36.32 -12.56
CA ARG A 108 12.81 37.59 -12.97
C ARG A 108 11.32 37.48 -13.33
N ARG A 109 10.46 37.48 -12.29
CA ARG A 109 9.09 38.02 -12.40
C ARG A 109 9.08 39.49 -11.97
N ARG A 110 8.35 40.32 -12.73
CA ARG A 110 7.90 41.65 -12.29
C ARG A 110 6.72 41.47 -11.33
N PRO A 111 6.58 42.27 -10.26
CA PRO A 111 5.35 42.31 -9.47
C PRO A 111 4.25 43.05 -10.25
N GLY A 112 3.01 42.53 -10.21
CA GLY A 112 1.81 43.26 -10.67
C GLY A 112 1.15 42.78 -11.97
N SER A 113 0.74 41.51 -12.07
CA SER A 113 -0.23 41.04 -13.08
C SER A 113 -1.30 40.13 -12.44
N GLN A 114 -2.51 40.12 -13.01
CA GLN A 114 -3.70 39.45 -12.46
C GLN A 114 -3.63 37.91 -12.37
N ASP A 115 -2.53 37.29 -12.82
CA ASP A 115 -2.25 35.84 -12.68
C ASP A 115 -2.33 35.34 -11.23
N GLU A 116 -2.17 36.22 -10.25
CA GLU A 116 -2.17 35.86 -8.83
C GLU A 116 -3.58 35.47 -8.31
N LEU A 117 -4.65 35.91 -8.99
CA LEU A 117 -6.04 35.51 -8.70
C LEU A 117 -6.47 34.22 -9.43
N LEU A 118 -5.73 33.80 -10.47
CA LEU A 118 -5.93 32.52 -11.17
C LEU A 118 -4.94 31.43 -10.74
N ARG A 119 -4.15 31.69 -9.68
CA ARG A 119 -3.56 30.63 -8.83
C ARG A 119 -4.65 29.97 -7.96
N GLN A 120 -5.68 29.48 -8.66
CA GLN A 120 -6.69 28.58 -8.15
C GLN A 120 -5.99 27.46 -7.38
N GLU A 121 -6.42 27.26 -6.12
CA GLU A 121 -5.65 26.55 -5.09
C GLU A 121 -5.14 25.20 -5.57
N GLN A 122 -3.85 25.12 -5.94
CA GLN A 122 -3.24 23.82 -6.17
C GLN A 122 -3.35 23.02 -4.86
N PRO A 123 -3.90 21.81 -4.89
CA PRO A 123 -4.10 21.03 -3.69
C PRO A 123 -2.75 20.82 -3.01
N ARG A 124 -2.66 21.21 -1.74
CA ARG A 124 -1.46 21.00 -0.93
C ARG A 124 -1.64 19.80 -0.02
N SER A 125 -0.51 19.20 0.33
CA SER A 125 -0.43 18.28 1.47
C SER A 125 -0.88 19.00 2.74
N GLN A 126 -1.78 18.37 3.49
CA GLN A 126 -2.41 18.93 4.69
C GLN A 126 -2.75 17.82 5.69
N CYS A 127 -2.53 18.10 6.98
CA CYS A 127 -2.93 17.21 8.07
C CYS A 127 -3.98 17.90 8.96
N PHE A 128 -5.07 17.18 9.21
CA PHE A 128 -6.19 17.56 10.08
C PHE A 128 -6.23 16.71 11.35
N GLY A 129 -5.18 15.91 11.57
CA GLY A 129 -5.00 15.13 12.80
C GLY A 129 -4.95 16.03 14.03
N ARG A 130 -5.42 15.51 15.17
CA ARG A 130 -5.27 16.21 16.45
C ARG A 130 -3.79 16.51 16.69
N GLN A 131 -3.49 17.80 16.88
CA GLN A 131 -2.15 18.24 17.26
C GLN A 131 -1.77 17.68 18.65
N ILE A 132 -0.53 17.22 18.71
CA ILE A 132 0.19 16.70 19.86
C ILE A 132 1.45 17.56 19.94
N ASP A 133 1.79 18.07 21.13
CA ASP A 133 3.03 18.81 21.31
C ASP A 133 4.22 17.89 21.02
N ALA A 134 5.30 18.39 20.42
CA ALA A 134 6.44 17.56 20.04
C ALA A 134 7.07 16.78 21.22
N GLY A 135 6.99 17.31 22.45
CA GLY A 135 7.42 16.61 23.67
C GLY A 135 6.46 15.49 24.15
N ASN A 136 5.24 15.47 23.64
CA ASN A 136 4.21 14.46 23.92
C ASN A 136 4.15 13.35 22.84
N LEU A 137 4.91 13.46 21.75
CA LEU A 137 5.10 12.38 20.79
C LEU A 137 6.06 11.31 21.37
N SER A 138 5.52 10.48 22.26
CA SER A 138 6.24 9.34 22.85
C SER A 138 6.40 8.20 21.82
N LEU A 139 7.34 8.38 20.87
CA LEU A 139 7.93 7.27 20.15
C LEU A 139 8.86 6.52 21.11
N THR A 140 8.59 5.23 21.32
CA THR A 140 9.48 4.38 22.13
C THR A 140 10.74 4.04 21.35
N THR A 141 11.79 3.56 22.04
CA THR A 141 13.00 3.01 21.41
C THR A 141 12.73 1.84 20.46
N ASN A 142 11.53 1.26 20.54
CA ASN A 142 11.11 0.09 19.78
C ASN A 142 10.32 0.50 18.53
N GLU A 143 9.99 1.78 18.33
CA GLU A 143 9.45 2.30 17.08
C GLU A 143 10.55 2.40 16.02
N GLN A 144 10.41 1.65 14.92
CA GLN A 144 11.26 1.75 13.74
C GLN A 144 10.58 2.59 12.67
N GLU A 145 11.28 3.58 12.13
CA GLU A 145 10.84 4.26 10.91
C GLU A 145 10.93 3.29 9.72
N VAL A 146 9.82 3.15 9.01
CA VAL A 146 9.66 2.23 7.87
C VAL A 146 9.75 3.02 6.56
N MET A 147 9.12 4.19 6.51
CA MET A 147 9.14 5.11 5.38
C MET A 147 8.85 6.52 5.88
N ALA A 148 9.56 7.52 5.35
CA ALA A 148 9.23 8.93 5.51
C ALA A 148 9.11 9.58 4.13
N VAL A 149 8.17 10.52 3.99
CA VAL A 149 7.93 11.30 2.78
C VAL A 149 7.84 12.77 3.15
N ASP A 150 8.73 13.57 2.55
CA ASP A 150 8.71 15.03 2.62
C ASP A 150 7.75 15.58 1.55
N PHE A 151 6.98 16.61 1.90
CA PHE A 151 6.05 17.31 1.01
C PHE A 151 6.31 18.83 1.01
N ASP A 152 6.01 19.49 -0.11
CA ASP A 152 6.26 20.93 -0.40
C ASP A 152 5.67 21.95 0.61
N SER A 153 4.89 21.50 1.58
CA SER A 153 4.23 22.31 2.61
C SER A 153 4.92 22.24 3.97
N ASP A 154 6.24 22.06 3.99
CA ASP A 154 7.07 21.78 5.17
C ASP A 154 6.51 20.62 6.03
N MET A 155 5.87 19.66 5.37
CA MET A 155 5.13 18.57 5.99
C MET A 155 5.86 17.26 5.73
N ILE A 156 6.22 16.56 6.81
CA ILE A 156 6.83 15.23 6.75
C ILE A 156 5.82 14.22 7.27
N VAL A 157 5.58 13.16 6.49
CA VAL A 157 4.76 12.04 6.93
C VAL A 157 5.62 10.78 7.03
N ALA A 158 5.69 10.23 8.24
CA ALA A 158 6.47 9.05 8.55
C ALA A 158 5.58 7.92 9.07
N LEU A 159 5.86 6.71 8.58
CA LEU A 159 5.26 5.46 8.98
C LEU A 159 6.24 4.74 9.91
N TYR A 160 5.78 4.40 11.11
CA TYR A 160 6.55 3.67 12.12
C TYR A 160 5.93 2.29 12.36
N ARG A 161 6.78 1.29 12.65
CA ARG A 161 6.41 -0.04 13.14
C ARG A 161 7.09 -0.27 14.48
N ASN A 162 6.32 -0.66 15.49
CA ASN A 162 6.86 -1.14 16.75
C ASN A 162 7.47 -2.55 16.57
N LYS A 163 8.78 -2.72 16.84
CA LYS A 163 9.52 -3.98 16.59
C LYS A 163 9.10 -5.16 17.44
N GLU A 164 8.47 -4.93 18.59
CA GLU A 164 8.07 -5.99 19.54
C GLU A 164 6.62 -6.43 19.35
N THR A 165 5.76 -5.50 18.91
CA THR A 165 4.30 -5.71 18.86
C THR A 165 3.72 -5.64 17.46
N ASP A 166 4.50 -5.27 16.44
CA ASP A 166 4.06 -4.97 15.08
C ASP A 166 3.00 -3.86 14.94
N ALA A 167 2.66 -3.18 16.04
CA ALA A 167 1.77 -2.03 16.03
C ALA A 167 2.38 -0.90 15.21
N ALA A 168 1.74 -0.57 14.09
CA ALA A 168 2.19 0.51 13.23
C ALA A 168 1.41 1.82 13.47
N ARG A 169 2.13 2.92 13.25
CA ARG A 169 1.66 4.29 13.50
C ARG A 169 2.04 5.17 12.33
N ILE A 170 1.21 6.16 12.05
CA ILE A 170 1.56 7.27 11.18
C ILE A 170 1.77 8.52 12.03
N VAL A 171 2.80 9.27 11.70
CA VAL A 171 3.09 10.60 12.24
C VAL A 171 3.11 11.57 11.07
N CYS A 172 2.46 12.71 11.24
CA CYS A 172 2.60 13.85 10.36
C CYS A 172 3.16 15.01 11.18
N ALA A 173 4.32 15.53 10.82
CA ALA A 173 4.90 16.74 11.38
C ALA A 173 4.79 17.88 10.36
N VAL A 174 4.37 19.06 10.79
CA VAL A 174 4.46 20.29 9.99
C VAL A 174 5.42 21.23 10.70
N ASP A 175 6.54 21.54 10.05
CA ASP A 175 7.52 22.47 10.59
C ASP A 175 7.19 23.89 10.17
N HIS A 176 6.61 24.67 11.08
CA HIS A 176 6.15 26.04 10.80
C HIS A 176 7.31 27.06 10.80
N VAL A 177 8.39 26.80 10.07
CA VAL A 177 9.57 27.70 9.94
C VAL A 177 9.26 28.90 9.02
N GLY A 178 8.21 29.67 9.34
CA GLY A 178 7.78 30.80 8.51
C GLY A 178 6.55 31.58 8.97
N SER A 179 5.78 31.13 9.95
CA SER A 179 4.61 31.89 10.45
C SER A 179 5.00 32.92 11.50
N TRP A 180 5.74 33.95 11.09
CA TRP A 180 6.28 35.01 11.97
C TRP A 180 5.22 35.94 12.60
N ILE A 181 3.92 35.70 12.41
CA ILE A 181 2.81 36.61 12.78
C ILE A 181 1.89 36.02 13.87
N SER A 182 2.03 34.74 14.23
CA SER A 182 1.33 34.17 15.40
C SER A 182 2.22 34.18 16.64
N ASP A 183 2.02 35.20 17.48
CA ASP A 183 2.83 35.54 18.66
C ASP A 183 3.16 34.40 19.63
N GLN A 184 4.44 34.35 20.00
CA GLN A 184 4.92 34.26 21.40
C GLN A 184 4.15 33.35 22.39
N ARG A 185 4.28 32.03 22.23
CA ARG A 185 4.30 31.05 23.36
C ARG A 185 4.73 29.64 22.91
N GLY A 186 6.03 29.45 22.68
CA GLY A 186 6.67 28.12 22.70
C GLY A 186 6.13 27.06 21.71
N GLY A 187 5.51 27.48 20.60
CA GLY A 187 4.98 26.56 19.59
C GLY A 187 6.08 25.80 18.86
N GLY A 188 6.34 24.56 19.28
CA GLY A 188 7.14 23.61 18.49
C GLY A 188 6.43 23.17 17.21
N PRO A 189 7.08 22.34 16.37
CA PRO A 189 6.46 21.80 15.16
C PRO A 189 5.16 21.07 15.53
N SER A 190 4.09 21.30 14.75
CA SER A 190 2.80 20.69 15.06
C SER A 190 2.80 19.24 14.56
N GLN A 191 2.51 18.30 15.45
CA GLN A 191 2.60 16.87 15.15
C GLN A 191 1.26 16.17 15.37
N GLY A 192 0.80 15.40 14.39
CA GLY A 192 -0.34 14.50 14.53
C GLY A 192 0.14 13.06 14.50
N SER A 193 -0.30 12.22 15.46
CA SER A 193 -0.02 10.77 15.44
C SER A 193 -1.29 9.95 15.65
N ILE A 194 -1.41 8.85 14.90
CA ILE A 194 -2.50 7.88 15.04
C ILE A 194 -2.00 6.48 14.65
N LYS A 195 -2.61 5.43 15.21
CA LYS A 195 -2.37 4.04 14.76
C LYS A 195 -2.89 3.87 13.32
N VAL A 196 -2.16 3.17 12.45
CA VAL A 196 -2.58 3.00 11.05
C VAL A 196 -3.91 2.25 10.93
N ILE A 197 -4.21 1.33 11.87
CA ILE A 197 -5.46 0.56 11.91
C ILE A 197 -6.73 1.42 12.04
N ALA A 198 -6.59 2.64 12.57
CA ALA A 198 -7.70 3.59 12.73
C ALA A 198 -7.93 4.48 11.49
N LEU A 199 -7.16 4.27 10.42
CA LEU A 199 -7.26 4.99 9.15
C LEU A 199 -7.60 4.03 8.00
N THR A 200 -8.32 4.55 7.02
CA THR A 200 -8.43 3.95 5.68
C THR A 200 -7.79 4.85 4.65
N ILE A 201 -7.19 4.30 3.60
CA ILE A 201 -6.55 5.06 2.51
C ILE A 201 -7.37 4.98 1.22
N LYS A 202 -7.47 6.09 0.48
CA LYS A 202 -8.17 6.18 -0.81
C LYS A 202 -7.43 7.16 -1.73
N ARG A 203 -7.25 6.81 -3.00
CA ARG A 203 -6.84 7.78 -4.03
C ARG A 203 -8.03 8.66 -4.43
N GLU A 204 -7.78 9.95 -4.58
CA GLU A 204 -8.78 10.94 -5.01
C GLU A 204 -8.55 11.43 -6.45
N SER A 205 -7.28 11.53 -6.87
CA SER A 205 -6.87 11.85 -8.25
C SER A 205 -5.41 11.46 -8.49
N LYS A 206 -4.87 11.80 -9.67
CA LYS A 206 -3.53 11.50 -10.19
C LYS A 206 -2.43 11.27 -9.15
N TYR A 207 -2.25 12.21 -8.24
CA TYR A 207 -1.18 12.22 -7.23
C TYR A 207 -1.70 12.48 -5.80
N ILE A 208 -3.00 12.26 -5.54
CA ILE A 208 -3.63 12.60 -4.25
C ILE A 208 -4.14 11.36 -3.52
N LEU A 209 -3.60 11.11 -2.33
CA LEU A 209 -4.13 10.15 -1.36
C LEU A 209 -4.81 10.87 -0.21
N ASN A 210 -6.03 10.45 0.11
CA ASN A 210 -6.77 10.84 1.30
C ASN A 210 -6.67 9.73 2.34
N LEU A 211 -6.20 10.07 3.54
CA LEU A 211 -6.24 9.24 4.73
C LEU A 211 -7.45 9.63 5.56
N MET A 212 -8.34 8.68 5.83
CA MET A 212 -9.65 8.92 6.43
C MET A 212 -9.77 8.21 7.79
N ARG A 213 -10.24 8.92 8.82
CA ARG A 213 -10.63 8.36 10.12
C ARG A 213 -12.15 8.43 10.25
N SER A 214 -12.84 7.29 10.29
CA SER A 214 -14.30 7.24 10.52
C SER A 214 -15.11 8.19 9.62
N LYS A 215 -14.79 8.22 8.31
CA LYS A 215 -15.34 9.14 7.28
C LYS A 215 -14.86 10.61 7.32
N HIS A 216 -14.06 11.02 8.31
CA HIS A 216 -13.42 12.35 8.34
C HIS A 216 -12.03 12.29 7.69
N LEU A 217 -11.67 13.32 6.92
CA LEU A 217 -10.33 13.45 6.35
C LEU A 217 -9.33 13.72 7.49
N TRP A 218 -8.37 12.82 7.68
CA TRP A 218 -7.29 12.96 8.66
C TRP A 218 -6.05 13.61 8.04
N ALA A 219 -5.71 13.24 6.80
CA ALA A 219 -4.70 13.95 6.01
C ALA A 219 -4.99 13.80 4.51
N ARG A 220 -4.59 14.82 3.75
CA ARG A 220 -4.48 14.81 2.29
C ARG A 220 -3.00 14.86 1.95
N LEU A 221 -2.54 13.90 1.14
CA LEU A 221 -1.15 13.78 0.71
C LEU A 221 -1.10 14.00 -0.79
N VAL A 222 -0.33 15.00 -1.23
CA VAL A 222 -0.17 15.36 -2.64
C VAL A 222 1.28 15.08 -3.03
N PHE A 223 1.49 14.02 -3.81
CA PHE A 223 2.81 13.52 -4.16
C PHE A 223 3.38 14.24 -5.39
N SER A 224 4.70 14.34 -5.48
CA SER A 224 5.43 14.81 -6.66
C SER A 224 5.26 13.89 -7.87
N ASP A 225 5.06 12.60 -7.62
CA ASP A 225 5.09 11.55 -8.62
C ASP A 225 4.24 10.34 -8.19
N PHE A 226 3.94 9.48 -9.16
CA PHE A 226 3.09 8.29 -8.96
C PHE A 226 3.79 7.19 -8.17
N GLU A 227 5.11 7.09 -8.27
CA GLU A 227 5.87 5.97 -7.72
C GLU A 227 5.93 6.08 -6.20
N ASN A 228 6.29 7.25 -5.67
CA ASN A 228 6.23 7.53 -4.24
C ASN A 228 4.81 7.40 -3.67
N MET A 229 3.78 7.77 -4.45
CA MET A 229 2.38 7.56 -4.06
C MET A 229 2.04 6.06 -3.91
N VAL A 230 2.41 5.23 -4.90
CA VAL A 230 2.22 3.78 -4.89
C VAL A 230 3.03 3.12 -3.76
N LEU A 231 4.27 3.55 -3.54
CA LEU A 231 5.14 3.03 -2.48
C LEU A 231 4.55 3.33 -1.10
N PHE A 232 4.11 4.57 -0.87
CA PHE A 232 3.43 4.96 0.36
C PHE A 232 2.14 4.17 0.57
N PHE A 233 1.32 4.04 -0.47
CA PHE A 233 0.05 3.30 -0.41
C PHE A 233 0.25 1.83 -0.02
N ASN A 234 1.12 1.11 -0.71
CA ASN A 234 1.37 -0.31 -0.41
C ASN A 234 2.05 -0.49 0.96
N THR A 235 2.96 0.40 1.35
CA THR A 235 3.60 0.36 2.69
C THR A 235 2.58 0.61 3.80
N PHE A 236 1.68 1.58 3.62
CA PHE A 236 0.58 1.83 4.57
C PHE A 236 -0.33 0.60 4.71
N LEU A 237 -0.73 -0.04 3.60
CA LEU A 237 -1.56 -1.25 3.64
C LEU A 237 -0.84 -2.40 4.32
N ALA A 238 0.43 -2.67 3.99
CA ALA A 238 1.22 -3.74 4.59
C ALA A 238 1.39 -3.55 6.10
N LEU A 239 1.67 -2.33 6.55
CA LEU A 239 1.72 -2.02 7.99
C LEU A 239 0.35 -2.14 8.67
N ARG A 240 -0.74 -1.85 7.96
CA ARG A 240 -2.10 -1.94 8.51
C ARG A 240 -2.62 -3.37 8.61
N SER A 241 -2.30 -4.27 7.68
CA SER A 241 -2.70 -5.68 7.77
C SER A 241 -1.99 -6.43 8.90
N HIS A 242 -0.68 -6.19 9.08
CA HIS A 242 0.12 -6.86 10.10
C HIS A 242 0.02 -6.21 11.50
N SER A 243 -0.61 -5.04 11.63
CA SER A 243 -0.77 -4.39 12.94
C SER A 243 -1.76 -5.17 13.83
N PRO A 244 -1.43 -5.48 15.09
CA PRO A 244 -2.35 -6.09 16.03
C PRO A 244 -3.57 -5.20 16.30
N SER A 245 -4.72 -5.85 16.40
CA SER A 245 -6.01 -5.27 16.73
C SER A 245 -6.68 -6.08 17.83
N GLN A 246 -7.43 -5.41 18.71
CA GLN A 246 -8.10 -6.06 19.85
C GLN A 246 -9.25 -6.98 19.41
N ASP A 247 -9.86 -6.67 18.26
CA ASP A 247 -11.04 -7.35 17.72
C ASP A 247 -10.66 -8.46 16.69
N GLY A 248 -9.38 -8.88 16.67
CA GLY A 248 -8.83 -9.80 15.67
C GLY A 248 -8.23 -9.11 14.44
N PRO A 249 -7.92 -9.87 13.37
CA PRO A 249 -7.22 -9.37 12.18
C PRO A 249 -7.89 -8.15 11.53
N VAL A 250 -7.07 -7.21 11.03
CA VAL A 250 -7.58 -5.95 10.46
C VAL A 250 -8.17 -6.19 9.07
N THR A 251 -9.50 -6.20 8.98
CA THR A 251 -10.21 -6.33 7.70
C THR A 251 -9.97 -5.12 6.79
N ILE A 252 -9.14 -5.30 5.76
CA ILE A 252 -8.95 -4.33 4.67
C ILE A 252 -10.02 -4.57 3.59
N SER A 253 -10.81 -3.52 3.29
CA SER A 253 -11.90 -3.61 2.30
C SER A 253 -11.38 -3.89 0.89
N ARG A 254 -12.17 -4.60 0.06
CA ARG A 254 -11.75 -4.92 -1.33
C ARG A 254 -11.42 -3.67 -2.14
N SER A 255 -12.15 -2.58 -1.96
CA SER A 255 -11.91 -1.29 -2.61
C SER A 255 -10.65 -0.57 -2.13
N GLU A 256 -10.10 -0.94 -0.98
CA GLU A 256 -8.89 -0.36 -0.40
C GLU A 256 -7.64 -1.19 -0.71
N LYS A 257 -7.78 -2.48 -1.04
CA LYS A 257 -6.65 -3.34 -1.47
C LYS A 257 -6.02 -2.89 -2.81
N PHE A 258 -6.74 -2.12 -3.62
CA PHE A 258 -6.27 -1.64 -4.93
C PHE A 258 -6.18 -0.13 -4.94
N LEU A 259 -5.14 0.41 -5.58
CA LEU A 259 -5.04 1.83 -5.85
C LEU A 259 -6.01 2.18 -6.98
N GLY A 260 -7.01 3.01 -6.69
CA GLY A 260 -8.02 3.41 -7.71
C GLY A 260 -7.36 4.07 -8.92
N GLY A 261 -7.88 3.82 -10.13
CA GLY A 261 -7.29 4.27 -11.41
C GLY A 261 -6.34 3.25 -12.06
N GLU A 262 -5.85 2.25 -11.32
CA GLU A 262 -5.05 1.18 -11.91
C GLU A 262 -5.91 0.16 -12.66
N VAL A 263 -5.54 -0.10 -13.92
CA VAL A 263 -6.16 -1.10 -14.79
C VAL A 263 -5.21 -2.29 -14.94
N LEU A 264 -5.69 -3.48 -14.59
CA LEU A 264 -4.99 -4.73 -14.88
C LEU A 264 -4.93 -4.94 -16.41
N LYS A 265 -3.72 -5.12 -16.92
CA LYS A 265 -3.45 -5.40 -18.34
C LYS A 265 -3.21 -6.87 -18.58
N TRP A 266 -2.47 -7.49 -17.67
CA TRP A 266 -2.08 -8.88 -17.77
C TRP A 266 -1.76 -9.45 -16.39
N ASP A 267 -2.01 -10.74 -16.18
CA ASP A 267 -1.56 -11.48 -15.00
C ASP A 267 -1.15 -12.92 -15.33
N ALA A 268 -0.26 -13.47 -14.51
CA ALA A 268 0.07 -14.90 -14.48
C ALA A 268 0.64 -15.31 -13.12
N CYS A 269 0.77 -16.61 -12.88
CA CYS A 269 1.41 -17.13 -11.68
C CYS A 269 2.93 -17.25 -11.84
N VAL A 270 3.66 -16.91 -10.78
CA VAL A 270 5.12 -17.03 -10.66
C VAL A 270 5.50 -17.70 -9.35
N TYR A 271 6.61 -18.44 -9.36
CA TYR A 271 7.30 -18.92 -8.17
C TYR A 271 8.24 -17.83 -7.63
N TYR A 272 8.27 -17.69 -6.30
CA TYR A 272 9.23 -16.87 -5.57
C TYR A 272 9.42 -17.49 -4.18
N ASN A 273 10.65 -17.81 -3.78
CA ASN A 273 10.92 -18.48 -2.49
C ASN A 273 10.00 -19.69 -2.20
N ASP A 274 9.87 -20.59 -3.17
CA ASP A 274 9.03 -21.81 -3.16
C ASP A 274 7.50 -21.61 -3.05
N ASP A 275 7.03 -20.38 -2.87
CA ASP A 275 5.62 -20.01 -2.89
C ASP A 275 5.16 -19.59 -4.30
N ILE A 276 3.86 -19.78 -4.57
CA ILE A 276 3.20 -19.27 -5.79
C ILE A 276 2.55 -17.91 -5.48
N TYR A 277 2.79 -16.95 -6.39
CA TYR A 277 2.23 -15.61 -6.35
C TYR A 277 1.61 -15.26 -7.69
N ARG A 278 0.63 -14.35 -7.69
CA ARG A 278 0.09 -13.78 -8.92
C ARG A 278 0.85 -12.50 -9.25
N LEU A 279 1.49 -12.48 -10.41
CA LEU A 279 2.15 -11.31 -10.96
C LEU A 279 1.12 -10.50 -11.75
N HIS A 280 0.96 -9.22 -11.43
CA HIS A 280 0.12 -8.28 -12.14
C HIS A 280 0.96 -7.29 -12.93
N LEU A 281 0.53 -7.01 -14.16
CA LEU A 281 0.97 -5.86 -14.96
C LEU A 281 -0.15 -4.81 -14.92
N LEU A 282 0.09 -3.72 -14.18
CA LEU A 282 -0.89 -2.68 -13.90
C LEU A 282 -0.51 -1.41 -14.65
N GLN A 283 -1.47 -0.78 -15.33
CA GLN A 283 -1.30 0.55 -15.91
C GLN A 283 -2.23 1.55 -15.24
N ASP A 284 -1.68 2.68 -14.83
CA ASP A 284 -2.44 3.81 -14.33
C ASP A 284 -3.21 4.54 -15.44
N ASP A 285 -4.47 4.89 -15.21
CA ASP A 285 -5.28 5.61 -16.19
C ASP A 285 -4.89 7.08 -16.36
N GLU A 286 -4.60 7.79 -15.26
CA GLU A 286 -4.28 9.22 -15.25
C GLU A 286 -2.80 9.55 -15.59
N THR A 287 -1.84 8.72 -15.18
CA THR A 287 -0.39 8.93 -15.43
C THR A 287 0.13 8.11 -16.61
N ARG A 288 -0.57 7.03 -17.01
CA ARG A 288 -0.09 6.00 -17.96
C ARG A 288 1.12 5.19 -17.50
N THR A 289 1.65 5.44 -16.30
CA THR A 289 2.73 4.66 -15.71
C THR A 289 2.33 3.20 -15.59
N VAL A 290 3.25 2.30 -15.95
CA VAL A 290 3.06 0.86 -15.83
C VAL A 290 3.93 0.35 -14.69
N ARG A 291 3.36 -0.49 -13.82
CA ARG A 291 4.10 -1.19 -12.77
C ARG A 291 3.85 -2.70 -12.83
N ILE A 292 4.89 -3.43 -12.49
CA ILE A 292 4.83 -4.86 -12.20
C ILE A 292 4.59 -4.99 -10.70
N ALA A 293 3.70 -5.88 -10.28
CA ALA A 293 3.37 -6.10 -8.87
C ALA A 293 3.14 -7.59 -8.60
N ALA A 294 3.88 -8.20 -7.67
CA ALA A 294 3.53 -9.53 -7.18
C ALA A 294 2.58 -9.42 -6.00
N VAL A 295 1.47 -10.15 -6.05
CA VAL A 295 0.48 -10.25 -4.98
C VAL A 295 0.34 -11.69 -4.48
N ILE A 296 -0.06 -11.83 -3.21
CA ILE A 296 -0.41 -13.13 -2.63
C ILE A 296 -1.64 -13.69 -3.34
N GLU A 297 -1.51 -14.92 -3.86
CA GLU A 297 -2.60 -15.62 -4.55
C GLU A 297 -3.77 -15.92 -3.60
N VAL A 298 -4.99 -15.81 -4.14
CA VAL A 298 -6.25 -15.94 -3.41
C VAL A 298 -6.40 -17.34 -2.81
N GLY A 299 -6.53 -17.39 -1.49
CA GLY A 299 -6.65 -18.63 -0.71
C GLY A 299 -5.87 -18.58 0.60
N LYS A 300 -4.87 -17.68 0.72
CA LYS A 300 -4.18 -17.36 1.97
C LYS A 300 -4.92 -16.20 2.66
N GLN A 301 -6.14 -16.50 3.16
CA GLN A 301 -7.22 -15.58 3.57
C GLN A 301 -6.81 -14.26 4.25
N GLU A 302 -5.78 -14.26 5.10
CA GLU A 302 -5.36 -13.07 5.86
C GLU A 302 -4.71 -11.98 4.97
N TYR A 303 -4.03 -12.36 3.88
CA TYR A 303 -3.25 -11.44 3.04
C TYR A 303 -3.59 -11.47 1.53
N ASP A 304 -4.67 -12.14 1.13
CA ASP A 304 -5.12 -12.25 -0.27
C ASP A 304 -5.07 -10.91 -1.03
N ASN A 305 -4.39 -10.90 -2.19
CA ASN A 305 -4.19 -9.74 -3.07
C ASN A 305 -3.36 -8.58 -2.50
N MET A 306 -2.62 -8.76 -1.39
CA MET A 306 -1.65 -7.76 -0.93
C MET A 306 -0.39 -7.77 -1.80
N THR A 307 0.07 -6.58 -2.23
CA THR A 307 1.34 -6.43 -2.96
C THR A 307 2.53 -6.73 -2.04
N ILE A 308 3.37 -7.68 -2.43
CA ILE A 308 4.59 -8.09 -1.71
C ILE A 308 5.79 -7.31 -2.23
N TRP A 309 5.85 -7.12 -3.54
CA TRP A 309 6.83 -6.25 -4.16
C TRP A 309 6.26 -5.60 -5.41
N THR A 310 6.81 -4.44 -5.77
CA THR A 310 6.47 -3.75 -7.02
C THR A 310 7.72 -3.15 -7.67
N ALA A 311 7.64 -2.90 -8.97
CA ALA A 311 8.69 -2.26 -9.75
C ALA A 311 8.06 -1.46 -10.90
N PHE A 312 8.63 -0.30 -11.26
CA PHE A 312 8.04 0.66 -12.20
C PHE A 312 8.75 0.63 -13.55
N LEU A 313 8.00 0.49 -14.64
CA LEU A 313 8.53 0.51 -15.99
C LEU A 313 8.58 1.96 -16.50
N HIS A 314 9.75 2.60 -16.34
CA HIS A 314 9.98 3.94 -16.88
C HIS A 314 10.17 3.89 -18.41
N GLU A 315 9.73 4.94 -19.12
CA GLU A 315 9.82 5.05 -20.58
C GLU A 315 11.23 4.77 -21.15
N LYS A 316 12.27 5.30 -20.50
CA LYS A 316 13.68 5.11 -20.90
C LYS A 316 14.17 3.65 -20.79
N MET A 317 13.50 2.83 -20.00
CA MET A 317 13.76 1.38 -19.94
C MET A 317 13.02 0.67 -21.07
N ALA A 318 11.76 1.02 -21.32
CA ALA A 318 10.97 0.58 -22.47
C ALA A 318 11.55 0.96 -23.86
N GLU A 319 12.57 1.82 -23.92
CA GLU A 319 13.38 2.09 -25.13
C GLU A 319 14.58 1.17 -25.30
N ARG A 320 15.07 0.57 -24.21
CA ARG A 320 16.31 -0.21 -24.16
C ARG A 320 15.96 -1.64 -23.82
N HIS A 321 15.81 -2.51 -24.82
CA HIS A 321 15.51 -3.95 -24.67
C HIS A 321 16.49 -4.77 -23.78
N GLU A 322 17.46 -4.12 -23.13
CA GLU A 322 18.37 -4.64 -22.10
C GLU A 322 17.79 -4.60 -20.67
N TRP A 323 16.51 -4.25 -20.47
CA TRP A 323 15.89 -4.24 -19.13
C TRP A 323 15.37 -5.62 -18.69
N PHE A 324 15.45 -6.65 -19.54
CA PHE A 324 15.18 -8.03 -19.17
C PHE A 324 15.97 -9.05 -20.01
N ARG A 325 16.01 -10.30 -19.56
CA ARG A 325 16.46 -11.48 -20.32
C ARG A 325 15.48 -12.65 -20.10
N GLN A 326 14.99 -13.29 -21.17
CA GLN A 326 14.14 -14.49 -21.07
C GLN A 326 14.97 -15.78 -21.24
N GLU A 327 14.70 -16.76 -20.39
CA GLU A 327 15.28 -18.11 -20.37
C GLU A 327 14.12 -19.11 -20.21
N SER A 328 13.45 -19.47 -21.32
CA SER A 328 12.23 -20.31 -21.30
C SER A 328 11.11 -19.72 -20.43
N ALA A 329 10.74 -20.36 -19.33
CA ALA A 329 9.75 -19.89 -18.35
C ALA A 329 10.30 -18.88 -17.32
N LYS A 330 11.58 -18.52 -17.40
CA LYS A 330 12.21 -17.55 -16.51
C LYS A 330 12.42 -16.21 -17.23
N VAL A 331 12.08 -15.11 -16.58
CA VAL A 331 12.39 -13.76 -17.04
C VAL A 331 13.20 -13.06 -15.96
N ILE A 332 14.42 -12.65 -16.28
CA ILE A 332 15.29 -11.91 -15.38
C ILE A 332 15.10 -10.43 -15.68
N LEU A 333 14.49 -9.68 -14.76
CA LEU A 333 14.43 -8.22 -14.84
C LEU A 333 15.82 -7.66 -14.53
N GLN A 334 16.31 -6.73 -15.34
CA GLN A 334 17.64 -6.15 -15.20
C GLN A 334 17.55 -4.63 -15.04
N ARG A 335 18.34 -4.08 -14.10
CA ARG A 335 18.45 -2.62 -13.85
C ARG A 335 17.13 -1.95 -13.39
N LEU A 336 16.13 -2.75 -13.02
CA LEU A 336 14.83 -2.30 -12.52
C LEU A 336 14.87 -2.22 -10.99
N PRO A 337 14.49 -1.10 -10.35
CA PRO A 337 14.41 -1.03 -8.89
C PRO A 337 13.21 -1.83 -8.39
N VAL A 338 13.46 -2.86 -7.59
CA VAL A 338 12.40 -3.63 -6.91
C VAL A 338 12.24 -3.16 -5.47
N TYR A 339 11.00 -2.94 -5.07
CA TYR A 339 10.60 -2.46 -3.75
C TYR A 339 9.80 -3.53 -3.03
N HIS A 340 10.28 -4.03 -1.88
CA HIS A 340 9.62 -5.07 -1.10
C HIS A 340 8.83 -4.49 0.09
N PHE A 341 7.55 -4.82 0.16
CA PHE A 341 6.60 -4.44 1.21
C PHE A 341 6.45 -5.56 2.27
N SER A 342 7.58 -6.13 2.70
CA SER A 342 7.57 -7.04 3.85
C SER A 342 7.35 -6.25 5.16
N THR A 343 7.23 -6.94 6.30
CA THR A 343 7.13 -6.29 7.61
C THR A 343 8.31 -5.35 7.90
N ILE A 344 9.46 -5.59 7.26
CA ILE A 344 10.52 -4.59 7.09
C ILE A 344 10.42 -4.08 5.65
N PHE A 345 10.05 -2.82 5.45
CA PHE A 345 10.18 -2.20 4.13
C PHE A 345 11.67 -2.20 3.77
N GLN A 346 12.03 -3.00 2.75
CA GLN A 346 13.39 -3.11 2.25
C GLN A 346 13.38 -2.61 0.81
N PRO A 347 13.63 -1.31 0.60
CA PRO A 347 13.79 -0.78 -0.74
C PRO A 347 15.13 -1.25 -1.31
N ARG A 348 15.15 -1.49 -2.63
CA ARG A 348 16.35 -1.54 -3.48
C ARG A 348 17.20 -2.81 -3.36
N ASN A 349 16.69 -3.87 -3.98
CA ASN A 349 17.56 -4.70 -4.81
C ASN A 349 17.74 -4.01 -6.17
N TYR A 350 18.95 -3.53 -6.47
CA TYR A 350 19.35 -3.11 -7.83
C TYR A 350 20.19 -4.24 -8.43
N GLY A 351 19.76 -4.80 -9.56
CA GLY A 351 20.50 -5.88 -10.22
C GLY A 351 19.64 -6.73 -11.13
N GLU A 352 19.85 -8.04 -11.06
CA GLU A 352 19.02 -9.07 -11.70
C GLU A 352 17.94 -9.55 -10.72
N PHE A 353 16.67 -9.48 -11.11
CA PHE A 353 15.53 -9.99 -10.33
C PHE A 353 14.81 -11.08 -11.14
N PRO A 354 14.94 -12.37 -10.78
CA PRO A 354 14.35 -13.46 -11.52
C PRO A 354 12.85 -13.62 -11.22
N LEU A 355 12.04 -13.64 -12.27
CA LEU A 355 10.67 -14.11 -12.28
C LEU A 355 10.65 -15.52 -12.85
N GLN A 356 10.16 -16.50 -12.09
CA GLN A 356 10.01 -17.87 -12.57
C GLN A 356 8.53 -18.15 -12.82
N PHE A 357 8.07 -18.06 -14.06
CA PHE A 357 6.70 -18.40 -14.43
C PHE A 357 6.45 -19.91 -14.33
N LEU A 358 5.20 -20.30 -14.12
CA LEU A 358 4.79 -21.72 -14.10
C LEU A 358 4.95 -22.41 -15.47
N ASN A 359 4.92 -21.65 -16.56
CA ASN A 359 5.12 -22.14 -17.91
C ASN A 359 5.78 -21.07 -18.80
N SER A 360 6.34 -21.48 -19.94
CA SER A 360 7.04 -20.60 -20.87
C SER A 360 6.12 -19.74 -21.73
N HIS A 361 4.83 -20.08 -21.85
CA HIS A 361 3.86 -19.27 -22.60
C HIS A 361 3.59 -17.96 -21.85
N ASP A 362 3.33 -18.02 -20.55
CA ASP A 362 3.13 -16.84 -19.70
C ASP A 362 4.37 -15.92 -19.69
N ALA A 363 5.57 -16.51 -19.63
CA ALA A 363 6.82 -15.76 -19.72
C ALA A 363 6.96 -14.97 -21.04
N THR A 364 6.55 -15.56 -22.17
CA THR A 364 6.54 -14.87 -23.47
C THR A 364 5.43 -13.82 -23.54
N ARG A 365 4.20 -14.13 -23.10
CA ARG A 365 3.08 -13.19 -23.08
C ARG A 365 3.37 -11.95 -22.21
N PHE A 366 4.06 -12.12 -21.08
CA PHE A 366 4.54 -11.02 -20.23
C PHE A 366 5.38 -10.01 -21.01
N ILE A 367 6.30 -10.49 -21.85
CA ILE A 367 7.18 -9.64 -22.66
C ILE A 367 6.38 -8.94 -23.78
N GLU A 368 5.53 -9.68 -24.51
CA GLU A 368 4.68 -9.13 -25.56
C GLU A 368 3.80 -7.97 -25.05
N GLU A 369 3.13 -8.16 -23.91
CA GLU A 369 2.27 -7.14 -23.29
C GLU A 369 3.06 -5.91 -22.84
N ILE A 370 4.29 -6.06 -22.34
CA ILE A 370 5.13 -4.92 -21.98
C ILE A 370 5.62 -4.16 -23.22
N ASP A 371 5.97 -4.85 -24.31
CA ASP A 371 6.32 -4.20 -25.58
C ASP A 371 5.10 -3.48 -26.20
N ASP A 372 3.89 -4.00 -26.05
CA ASP A 372 2.65 -3.33 -26.49
C ASP A 372 2.32 -2.09 -25.63
N LEU A 373 2.42 -2.19 -24.30
CA LEU A 373 2.25 -1.03 -23.41
C LEU A 373 3.32 0.05 -23.66
N SER A 374 4.57 -0.36 -23.88
CA SER A 374 5.68 0.52 -24.25
C SER A 374 5.41 1.29 -25.55
N ARG A 375 4.87 0.61 -26.56
CA ARG A 375 4.41 1.23 -27.82
C ARG A 375 3.16 2.08 -27.65
N SER A 376 2.33 1.81 -26.65
CA SER A 376 1.15 2.63 -26.32
C SER A 376 1.55 3.95 -25.65
N ILE A 377 2.46 3.91 -24.66
CA ILE A 377 2.97 5.11 -23.96
C ILE A 377 3.63 6.07 -24.95
N LYS A 378 4.53 5.57 -25.81
CA LYS A 378 5.23 6.37 -26.84
C LYS A 378 4.29 7.02 -27.86
N ARG A 379 3.09 6.47 -28.08
CA ARG A 379 2.06 7.06 -28.94
C ARG A 379 1.21 8.13 -28.24
N TYR A 380 1.15 8.10 -26.91
CA TYR A 380 0.39 9.06 -26.11
C TYR A 380 1.18 10.34 -25.79
N MET A 381 2.53 10.27 -25.80
CA MET A 381 3.41 11.42 -25.55
C MET A 381 3.82 12.19 -26.83
N ARG A 382 3.26 11.83 -27.98
CA ARG A 382 3.44 12.51 -29.28
C ARG A 382 2.15 13.19 -29.70
#